data_AF-A0A961C9C1-F1
#
_entry.id   AF-A0A961C9C1-F1
#
_cell.length_a   1.000
_cell.length_b   1.000
_cell.length_c   1.000
_cell.angle_alpha   90.00
_cell.angle_beta   90.00
_cell.angle_gamma   90.00
#
_symmetry.space_group_name_H-M   'P 1'
#
loop_
_entity.id
_entity.type
_entity.pdbx_description
1 polymer ?
#
loop_
_entity_poly.entity_id
_entity_poly.type
_entity_poly.pdbx_seq_one_letter_code
_entity_poly.pdbx_strand_id
1 'polypeptide(L)'
;YLQTCFKLGRTYGVANICVTHRASDLVAQADDGTATSKIAAGLLADSATKIILRQAPDQLEAASSHFGLTGPETSIVGQLTRGRALWKLGGRTAVVHHIIGPGEETICDTDSRMSRRTDRGVEAA
;
A
#
# COMPACT_ATOMS: atom_id res chain seq x y z
N TYR A 1 -19.36 -2.80 9.69
CA TYR A 1 -18.37 -2.48 10.75
C TYR A 1 -17.18 -1.70 10.21
N LEU A 2 -16.31 -2.27 9.35
CA LEU A 2 -15.12 -1.58 8.82
C LEU A 2 -15.40 -0.21 8.17
N GLN A 3 -16.44 -0.11 7.32
CA GLN A 3 -16.85 1.16 6.72
C GLN A 3 -17.17 2.24 7.76
N THR A 4 -17.86 1.86 8.84
CA THR A 4 -18.25 2.75 9.93
C THR A 4 -17.01 3.27 10.65
N CYS A 5 -16.05 2.40 10.96
CA CYS A 5 -14.80 2.79 11.62
C CYS A 5 -14.01 3.82 10.81
N PHE A 6 -13.92 3.63 9.49
CA PHE A 6 -13.21 4.56 8.61
C PHE A 6 -13.97 5.87 8.39
N LYS A 7 -15.30 5.84 8.22
CA LYS A 7 -16.12 7.05 8.06
C LYS A 7 -16.17 7.91 9.33
N LEU A 8 -16.21 7.29 10.50
CA LEU A 8 -16.33 7.97 11.80
C LEU A 8 -14.99 8.09 12.54
N GLY A 9 -13.86 7.77 11.91
CA GLY A 9 -12.55 7.78 12.57
C GLY A 9 -12.23 9.13 13.23
N ARG A 10 -12.58 10.25 12.58
CA ARG A 10 -12.43 11.60 13.15
C ARG A 10 -13.27 11.81 14.41
N THR A 11 -14.51 11.32 14.41
CA THR A 11 -15.42 11.41 15.56
C THR A 11 -14.92 10.59 16.74
N TYR A 12 -14.32 9.43 16.47
CA TYR A 12 -13.80 8.53 17.51
C TYR A 12 -12.34 8.81 17.90
N GLY A 13 -11.65 9.77 17.27
CA GLY A 13 -10.22 10.01 17.50
C GLY A 13 -9.32 8.85 17.06
N VAL A 14 -9.77 8.03 16.11
CA VAL A 14 -9.05 6.84 15.62
C VAL A 14 -8.50 7.08 14.21
N ALA A 15 -7.25 6.69 14.00
CA ALA A 15 -6.65 6.61 12.68
C ALA A 15 -6.71 5.17 12.17
N ASN A 16 -7.35 4.95 11.02
CA ASN A 16 -7.40 3.64 10.38
C ASN A 16 -6.37 3.58 9.26
N ILE A 17 -5.59 2.51 9.22
CA ILE A 17 -4.59 2.24 8.19
C ILE A 17 -4.97 0.95 7.47
N CYS A 18 -4.99 0.99 6.14
CA CYS A 18 -5.19 -0.17 5.30
C CYS A 18 -3.95 -0.37 4.43
N VAL A 19 -3.42 -1.59 4.41
CA VAL A 19 -2.24 -1.96 3.63
C VAL A 19 -2.63 -3.14 2.74
N THR A 20 -2.36 -3.03 1.45
CA THR A 20 -2.66 -4.06 0.45
C THR A 20 -1.56 -4.13 -0.60
N HIS A 21 -1.41 -5.28 -1.26
CA HIS A 21 -0.49 -5.43 -2.38
C HIS A 21 -1.04 -4.82 -3.67
N ARG A 22 -2.35 -4.98 -3.90
CA ARG A 22 -3.06 -4.44 -5.06
C ARG A 22 -4.35 -3.78 -4.63
N ALA A 23 -4.78 -2.76 -5.36
CA ALA A 23 -6.07 -2.13 -5.13
C ALA A 23 -7.24 -3.12 -5.28
N SER A 24 -7.10 -4.08 -6.22
CA SER A 24 -8.06 -5.14 -6.48
C SER A 24 -8.29 -6.05 -5.27
N ASP A 25 -7.26 -6.30 -4.45
CA ASP A 25 -7.38 -7.22 -3.31
C ASP A 25 -8.40 -6.71 -2.29
N LEU A 26 -8.57 -5.38 -2.18
CA LEU A 26 -9.58 -4.76 -1.31
C LEU A 26 -10.99 -4.84 -1.88
N VAL A 27 -11.12 -4.86 -3.20
CA VAL A 27 -12.41 -4.94 -3.90
C VAL A 27 -12.93 -6.38 -3.94
N ALA A 28 -12.02 -7.36 -4.07
CA ALA A 28 -12.31 -8.79 -4.16
C ALA A 28 -12.60 -9.47 -2.80
N GLN A 29 -12.25 -8.83 -1.67
CA GLN A 29 -12.59 -9.32 -0.32
C GLN A 29 -14.08 -9.13 0.04
N ALA A 30 -14.87 -8.64 -0.90
CA ALA A 30 -16.31 -8.64 -0.84
C ALA A 30 -16.83 -9.52 -1.98
N ASP A 31 -17.70 -10.49 -1.69
CA ASP A 31 -18.32 -11.33 -2.72
C ASP A 31 -18.76 -10.47 -3.91
N ASP A 32 -18.27 -10.83 -5.10
CA ASP A 32 -18.39 -10.04 -6.32
C ASP A 32 -19.84 -9.59 -6.54
N GLY A 33 -20.06 -8.28 -6.58
CA GLY A 33 -21.37 -7.67 -6.80
C GLY A 33 -22.18 -7.30 -5.55
N THR A 34 -21.72 -7.65 -4.34
CA THR A 34 -22.39 -7.25 -3.10
C THR A 34 -22.14 -5.79 -2.73
N ALA A 35 -23.01 -5.21 -1.90
CA ALA A 35 -22.86 -3.84 -1.37
C ALA A 35 -21.48 -3.60 -0.73
N THR A 36 -20.85 -4.64 -0.19
CA THR A 36 -19.54 -4.61 0.46
C THR A 36 -18.39 -4.26 -0.50
N SER A 37 -18.47 -4.66 -1.77
CA SER A 37 -17.42 -4.37 -2.77
C SER A 37 -17.42 -2.88 -3.15
N LYS A 38 -18.62 -2.33 -3.35
CA LYS A 38 -18.81 -0.88 -3.56
C LYS A 38 -18.38 -0.05 -2.35
N ILE A 39 -18.54 -0.60 -1.15
CA ILE A 39 -18.11 0.01 0.11
C ILE A 39 -16.58 0.08 0.21
N ALA A 40 -15.86 -0.99 -0.17
CA ALA A 40 -14.40 -1.01 -0.15
C ALA A 40 -13.78 -0.05 -1.17
N ALA A 41 -14.34 0.02 -2.38
CA ALA A 41 -13.92 0.98 -3.41
C ALA A 41 -14.15 2.45 -2.95
N GLY A 42 -15.31 2.73 -2.35
CA GLY A 42 -15.59 4.05 -1.76
C GLY A 42 -14.63 4.40 -0.62
N LEU A 43 -14.21 3.42 0.16
CA LEU A 43 -13.25 3.62 1.26
C LEU A 43 -11.86 4.05 0.77
N LEU A 44 -11.39 3.40 -0.29
CA LEU A 44 -10.12 3.74 -0.93
C LEU A 44 -10.17 5.15 -1.51
N ALA A 45 -11.28 5.49 -2.20
CA ALA A 45 -11.49 6.82 -2.73
C ALA A 45 -11.52 7.90 -1.63
N ASP A 46 -12.25 7.66 -0.54
CA ASP A 46 -12.47 8.60 0.57
C ASP A 46 -11.23 8.78 1.48
N SER A 47 -10.22 7.92 1.37
CA SER A 47 -9.02 8.00 2.21
C SER A 47 -8.26 9.31 1.98
N ALA A 48 -8.14 10.14 3.02
CA ALA A 48 -7.51 11.47 2.93
C ALA A 48 -6.01 11.44 2.59
N THR A 49 -5.34 10.34 2.95
CA THR A 49 -3.94 10.07 2.67
C THR A 49 -3.84 8.77 1.90
N LYS A 50 -3.12 8.80 0.77
CA LYS A 50 -2.81 7.61 -0.03
C LYS A 50 -1.31 7.54 -0.24
N ILE A 51 -0.72 6.38 0.04
CA ILE A 51 0.71 6.10 -0.15
C ILE A 51 0.79 4.96 -1.16
N ILE A 52 1.16 5.28 -2.39
CA ILE A 52 1.20 4.31 -3.50
C ILE A 52 2.65 3.99 -3.83
N LEU A 53 3.06 2.76 -3.52
CA LEU A 53 4.35 2.18 -3.93
C LEU A 53 4.28 1.75 -5.41
N ARG A 54 5.44 1.38 -5.98
CA ARG A 54 5.53 0.88 -7.35
C ARG A 54 4.45 -0.16 -7.65
N GLN A 55 3.66 0.08 -8.69
CA GLN A 55 2.68 -0.89 -9.20
C GLN A 55 3.24 -1.57 -10.45
N ALA A 56 2.90 -2.84 -10.64
CA ALA A 56 3.24 -3.58 -11.85
C ALA A 56 2.45 -3.04 -13.06
N PRO A 57 2.95 -3.17 -14.31
CA PRO A 57 2.30 -2.59 -15.49
C PRO A 57 0.83 -2.99 -15.66
N ASP A 58 0.50 -4.24 -15.37
CA ASP A 58 -0.86 -4.82 -15.42
C ASP A 58 -1.78 -4.32 -14.29
N GLN A 59 -1.24 -3.65 -13.27
CA GLN A 59 -1.98 -3.10 -12.13
C GLN A 59 -2.18 -1.59 -12.22
N LEU A 60 -1.56 -0.91 -13.19
CA LEU A 60 -1.58 0.55 -13.28
C LEU A 60 -2.97 1.12 -13.54
N GLU A 61 -3.76 0.49 -14.40
CA GLU A 61 -5.11 0.95 -14.71
C GLU A 61 -6.02 0.88 -13.47
N ALA A 62 -5.99 -0.26 -12.77
CA ALA A 62 -6.74 -0.45 -11.52
C ALA A 62 -6.30 0.55 -10.45
N ALA A 63 -4.99 0.73 -10.26
CA ALA A 63 -4.45 1.72 -9.32
C ALA A 63 -4.89 3.15 -9.68
N SER A 64 -4.88 3.50 -10.97
CA SER A 64 -5.30 4.81 -11.46
C SER A 64 -6.76 5.09 -11.12
N SER A 65 -7.63 4.11 -11.39
CA SER A 65 -9.07 4.21 -11.11
C SER A 65 -9.36 4.29 -9.62
N HIS A 66 -8.83 3.35 -8.82
CA HIS A 66 -9.15 3.25 -7.39
C HIS A 66 -8.55 4.37 -6.54
N PHE A 67 -7.39 4.91 -6.91
CA PHE A 67 -6.71 5.96 -6.14
C PHE A 67 -6.87 7.36 -6.71
N GLY A 68 -7.55 7.51 -7.85
CA GLY A 68 -7.73 8.80 -8.53
C GLY A 68 -6.40 9.40 -8.97
N LEU A 69 -5.60 8.59 -9.67
CA LEU A 69 -4.33 9.03 -10.24
C LEU A 69 -4.58 9.68 -11.61
N THR A 70 -3.84 10.75 -11.87
CA THR A 70 -3.71 11.36 -13.20
C THR A 70 -2.76 10.55 -14.07
N GLY A 71 -2.79 10.75 -15.40
CA GLY A 71 -1.87 10.08 -16.32
C GLY A 71 -0.38 10.20 -15.93
N PRO A 72 0.12 11.39 -15.55
CA PRO A 72 1.48 11.55 -15.04
C PRO A 72 1.74 10.78 -13.74
N GLU A 73 0.81 10.83 -12.78
CA GLU A 73 0.93 10.10 -11.51
C GLU A 73 1.00 8.59 -11.74
N THR A 74 0.16 8.05 -12.62
CA THR A 74 0.18 6.62 -13.01
C THR A 74 1.51 6.24 -13.66
N SER A 75 2.05 7.08 -14.53
CA SER A 75 3.36 6.86 -15.17
C SER A 75 4.50 6.85 -14.14
N ILE A 76 4.47 7.77 -13.18
CA ILE A 76 5.43 7.83 -12.08
C ILE A 76 5.36 6.55 -11.24
N VAL A 77 4.16 6.15 -10.82
CA VAL A 77 3.94 4.97 -9.99
C VAL A 77 4.48 3.70 -10.65
N GLY A 78 4.37 3.56 -11.97
CA GLY A 78 4.96 2.43 -12.71
C GLY A 78 6.50 2.37 -12.72
N GLN A 79 7.16 3.49 -12.42
CA GLN A 79 8.62 3.64 -12.51
C GLN A 79 9.31 3.80 -11.14
N LEU A 80 8.54 3.92 -10.05
CA LEU A 80 9.09 4.04 -8.70
C LEU A 80 10.02 2.87 -8.38
N THR A 81 11.09 3.16 -7.65
CA THR A 81 12.03 2.17 -7.12
C THR A 81 11.62 1.77 -5.71
N ARG A 82 12.21 0.68 -5.19
CA ARG A 82 12.05 0.30 -3.78
C ARG A 82 12.37 1.50 -2.87
N GLY A 83 11.59 1.65 -1.81
CA GLY A 83 11.69 2.76 -0.87
C GLY A 83 11.08 4.07 -1.36
N ARG A 84 10.53 4.15 -2.58
CA ARG A 84 9.84 5.36 -3.04
C ARG A 84 8.34 5.11 -3.19
N ALA A 85 7.56 6.13 -2.83
CA ALA A 85 6.12 6.11 -2.96
C ALA A 85 5.60 7.46 -3.47
N LEU A 86 4.50 7.42 -4.21
CA LEU A 86 3.69 8.59 -4.48
C LEU A 86 2.77 8.83 -3.28
N TRP A 87 2.89 9.98 -2.64
CA TRP A 87 2.01 10.41 -1.57
C TRP A 87 0.98 11.38 -2.11
N LYS A 88 -0.30 11.11 -1.83
CA LYS A 88 -1.41 12.01 -2.12
C LYS A 88 -2.06 12.41 -0.80
N LEU A 89 -1.96 13.69 -0.44
CA LEU A 89 -2.48 14.24 0.82
C LEU A 89 -3.32 15.49 0.54
N GLY A 90 -4.63 15.43 0.80
CA GLY A 90 -5.48 16.64 0.76
C GLY A 90 -5.35 17.49 -0.52
N GLY A 91 -5.21 16.84 -1.68
CA GLY A 91 -5.06 17.51 -2.99
C GLY A 91 -3.62 17.82 -3.40
N ARG A 92 -2.62 17.54 -2.56
CA ARG A 92 -1.20 17.64 -2.90
C ARG A 92 -0.64 16.27 -3.24
N THR A 93 0.30 16.23 -4.18
CA THR A 93 0.99 15.01 -4.57
C THR A 93 2.51 15.22 -4.53
N ALA A 94 3.26 14.26 -3.98
CA ALA A 94 4.71 14.27 -3.99
C ALA A 94 5.27 12.85 -4.11
N VAL A 95 6.43 12.71 -4.74
CA VAL A 95 7.24 11.49 -4.64
C VAL A 95 8.10 11.60 -3.38
N VAL A 96 7.97 10.61 -2.50
CA VAL A 96 8.66 10.58 -1.21
C VAL A 96 9.58 9.37 -1.16
N HIS A 97 10.80 9.57 -0.64
CA HIS A 97 11.74 8.52 -0.33
C HIS A 97 11.59 8.13 1.14
N HIS A 98 11.21 6.88 1.40
CA HIS A 98 11.15 6.26 2.71
C HIS A 98 12.53 5.73 3.08
N ILE A 99 13.02 6.18 4.22
CA ILE A 99 14.31 5.76 4.78
C ILE A 99 13.99 4.91 6.01
N ILE A 100 14.61 3.74 6.10
CA ILE A 100 14.53 2.88 7.28
C ILE A 100 15.58 3.38 8.28
N GLY A 101 15.13 3.76 9.47
CA GLY A 101 16.00 4.19 10.56
C GLY A 101 16.77 3.02 11.20
N PRO A 102 17.85 3.30 11.97
CA PRO A 102 18.72 2.26 12.54
C PRO A 102 18.04 1.22 13.45
N GLY A 103 16.82 1.48 13.94
CA GLY A 103 16.05 0.53 14.77
C GLY A 103 14.86 -0.11 14.05
N GLU A 104 14.55 0.29 12.83
CA GLU A 104 13.32 -0.13 12.13
C GLU A 104 13.50 -1.38 11.27
N GLU A 105 14.75 -1.77 10.99
CA GLU A 105 15.09 -2.89 10.12
C GLU A 105 14.43 -4.20 10.57
N THR A 106 14.42 -4.47 11.88
CA THR A 106 13.79 -5.66 12.46
C THR A 106 12.28 -5.74 12.25
N ILE A 107 11.62 -4.58 12.08
CA ILE A 107 10.17 -4.47 11.85
C ILE A 107 9.86 -4.61 10.35
N CYS A 108 10.79 -4.17 9.49
CA CYS A 108 10.62 -4.16 8.03
C CYS A 108 11.17 -5.41 7.33
N ASP A 109 12.00 -6.23 7.98
CA ASP A 109 12.56 -7.45 7.40
C ASP A 109 11.58 -8.63 7.45
N THR A 110 10.80 -8.76 6.37
CA THR A 110 9.89 -9.89 6.15
C THR A 110 10.61 -11.18 5.75
N ASP A 111 11.87 -11.10 5.33
CA ASP A 111 12.64 -12.21 4.76
C ASP A 111 13.57 -12.86 5.80
N SER A 112 13.67 -12.27 7.00
CA SER A 112 14.44 -12.75 8.16
C SER A 112 14.32 -14.26 8.41
N ARG A 113 13.13 -14.84 8.22
CA ARG A 113 12.88 -16.29 8.40
C ARG A 113 13.23 -17.14 7.18
N MET A 114 13.30 -16.56 5.98
CA MET A 114 13.71 -17.26 4.76
C MET A 114 15.23 -17.37 4.63
N SER A 115 15.99 -16.46 5.26
CA SER A 115 17.46 -16.43 5.22
C SER A 115 18.17 -17.54 6.03
N ARG A 116 17.43 -18.32 6.84
CA ARG A 116 18.03 -19.36 7.68
C ARG A 116 18.27 -20.68 6.92
N ARG A 117 19.22 -20.70 5.96
CA ARG A 117 20.15 -21.82 5.70
C ARG A 117 21.19 -21.48 4.62
N THR A 118 22.40 -21.14 5.02
CA THR A 118 23.63 -21.65 4.39
C THR A 118 24.68 -21.74 5.49
N ASP A 119 24.56 -22.80 6.29
CA ASP A 119 25.67 -23.31 7.08
C ASP A 119 26.63 -23.94 6.07
N ARG A 120 27.49 -23.11 5.44
CA ARG A 120 28.64 -23.62 4.71
C ARG A 120 29.65 -24.01 5.79
N GLY A 121 29.78 -25.31 5.98
CA GLY A 121 30.76 -25.91 6.86
C GLY A 121 32.12 -25.23 6.72
N VAL A 122 32.67 -24.88 7.87
CA VAL A 122 34.09 -24.57 8.02
C VAL A 122 34.84 -25.85 7.69
N GLU A 123 35.30 -25.98 6.45
CA GLU A 123 36.31 -26.97 6.08
C GLU A 123 37.65 -26.39 6.53
N ALA A 124 38.08 -26.81 7.72
CA ALA A 124 39.38 -26.51 8.30
C ALA A 124 40.47 -27.18 7.46
N ALA A 125 41.46 -26.39 7.07
CA ALA A 125 42.74 -26.82 6.53
C ALA A 125 43.63 -27.48 7.60
#